data_AF-A0A6A5GFG0-F1
#
_entry.id   AF-A0A6A5GFG0-F1
#
_cell.length_a   1.000
_cell.length_b   1.000
_cell.length_c   1.000
_cell.angle_alpha   90.00
_cell.angle_beta   90.00
_cell.angle_gamma   90.00
#
_symmetry.space_group_name_H-M   'P 1'
#
loop_
_entity.id
_entity.type
_entity.pdbx_description
1 polymer ?
#
loop_
_entity_poly.entity_id
_entity_poly.type
_entity_poly.pdbx_seq_one_letter_code
_entity_poly.pdbx_strand_id
1 'polypeptide(L)'
;MRIFWRYQTTLFCVALIFTFYIGLYQTVNLLFGIAHIILPYQPPKNNELKAFITSSYFYPKSESLGDNSFALVMSINVAKSQKDYMAIQGGKIMDDAELTIYANNGTFRKIVRTNYIRITPHDYCQMITVFATTQLLPNVEKIELISDDGSTEVSTWLKLQAGSLD
;
A
#
# COMPACT_ATOMS: atom_id res chain seq x y z
N MET A 1 66.09 -15.59 27.00
CA MET A 1 64.82 -15.70 27.77
C MET A 1 63.95 -14.44 27.82
N ARG A 2 64.49 -13.20 27.91
CA ARG A 2 63.66 -11.97 28.01
C ARG A 2 62.80 -11.63 26.78
N ILE A 3 63.24 -11.99 25.57
CA ILE A 3 62.53 -11.68 24.30
C ILE A 3 61.25 -12.52 24.15
N PHE A 4 61.32 -13.80 24.55
CA PHE A 4 60.18 -14.72 24.50
C PHE A 4 59.05 -14.31 25.46
N TRP A 5 59.42 -13.82 26.65
CA TRP A 5 58.47 -13.34 27.66
C TRP A 5 57.75 -12.04 27.24
N ARG A 6 58.46 -11.14 26.52
CA ARG A 6 57.89 -9.92 25.92
C ARG A 6 56.93 -10.25 24.77
N TYR A 7 57.26 -11.24 23.95
CA TYR A 7 56.40 -11.66 22.84
C TYR A 7 55.09 -12.26 23.35
N GLN A 8 55.16 -13.13 24.37
CA GLN A 8 54.00 -13.79 24.96
C GLN A 8 53.05 -12.82 25.68
N THR A 9 53.59 -11.79 26.36
CA THR A 9 52.76 -10.72 26.95
C THR A 9 52.09 -9.85 25.90
N THR A 10 52.79 -9.51 24.81
CA THR A 10 52.22 -8.71 23.71
C THR A 10 51.07 -9.45 23.02
N LEU A 11 51.24 -10.75 22.76
CA LEU A 11 50.21 -11.61 22.15
C LEU A 11 48.96 -11.72 23.03
N PHE A 12 49.15 -11.82 24.35
CA PHE A 12 48.04 -11.84 25.31
C PHE A 12 47.27 -10.51 25.34
N CYS A 13 47.97 -9.38 25.30
CA CYS A 13 47.32 -8.06 25.23
C CYS A 13 46.51 -7.89 23.93
N VAL A 14 47.05 -8.33 22.79
CA VAL A 14 46.33 -8.27 21.51
C VAL A 14 45.09 -9.15 21.53
N ALA A 15 45.19 -10.36 22.09
CA ALA A 15 44.03 -11.25 22.25
C ALA A 15 42.94 -10.62 23.12
N LEU A 16 43.31 -9.99 24.25
CA LEU A 16 42.36 -9.29 25.12
C LEU A 16 41.64 -8.15 24.39
N ILE A 17 42.40 -7.30 23.66
CA ILE A 17 41.82 -6.21 22.87
C ILE A 17 40.85 -6.75 21.81
N PHE A 18 41.22 -7.83 21.13
CA PHE A 18 40.36 -8.46 20.11
C PHE A 18 39.07 -9.02 20.71
N THR A 19 39.16 -9.70 21.86
CA THR A 19 37.96 -10.21 22.56
C THR A 19 37.04 -9.08 23.05
N PHE A 20 37.63 -7.99 23.54
CA PHE A 20 36.87 -6.80 23.94
C PHE A 20 36.15 -6.17 22.74
N TYR A 21 36.83 -6.05 21.59
CA TYR A 21 36.24 -5.54 20.36
C TYR A 21 35.06 -6.40 19.88
N ILE A 22 35.20 -7.72 19.88
CA ILE A 22 34.10 -8.63 19.52
C ILE A 22 32.91 -8.48 20.47
N GLY A 23 33.15 -8.41 21.78
CA GLY A 23 32.09 -8.23 22.77
C GLY A 23 31.34 -6.90 22.59
N LEU A 24 32.07 -5.82 22.28
CA LEU A 24 31.49 -4.51 21.99
C LEU A 24 30.67 -4.53 20.69
N TYR A 25 31.18 -5.19 19.64
CA TYR A 25 30.45 -5.37 18.39
C TYR A 25 29.15 -6.16 18.57
N GLN A 26 29.18 -7.25 19.34
CA GLN A 26 27.99 -8.05 19.63
C GLN A 26 26.94 -7.28 20.45
N THR A 27 27.37 -6.52 21.46
CA THR A 27 26.46 -5.72 22.28
C THR A 27 25.79 -4.60 21.49
N VAL A 28 26.53 -3.91 20.60
CA VAL A 28 25.94 -2.90 19.71
C VAL A 28 24.91 -3.53 18.77
N ASN A 29 25.22 -4.66 18.14
CA ASN A 29 24.27 -5.35 17.25
C ASN A 29 23.02 -5.83 18.00
N LEU A 30 23.17 -6.33 19.24
CA LEU A 30 22.05 -6.71 20.09
C LEU A 30 21.17 -5.50 20.42
N LEU A 31 21.78 -4.35 20.74
CA LEU A 31 21.07 -3.09 21.02
C LEU A 31 20.28 -2.60 19.80
N PHE A 32 20.88 -2.61 18.61
CA PHE A 32 20.18 -2.26 17.37
C PHE A 32 19.06 -3.26 17.04
N GLY A 33 19.30 -4.56 17.23
CA GLY A 33 18.27 -5.59 17.02
C GLY A 33 17.06 -5.41 17.95
N ILE A 34 17.30 -5.14 19.24
CA ILE A 34 16.24 -4.87 20.22
C ILE A 34 15.53 -3.55 19.90
N ALA A 35 16.27 -2.51 19.51
CA ALA A 35 15.68 -1.21 19.16
C ALA A 35 14.68 -1.33 17.99
N HIS A 36 14.97 -2.15 16.97
CA HIS A 36 14.04 -2.40 15.87
C HIS A 36 12.80 -3.21 16.27
N ILE A 37 12.86 -3.98 17.36
CA ILE A 37 11.70 -4.71 17.90
C ILE A 37 10.84 -3.79 18.77
N ILE A 38 11.45 -2.88 19.54
CA ILE A 38 10.75 -2.03 20.52
C ILE A 38 10.20 -0.74 19.90
N LEU A 39 10.83 -0.21 18.84
CA LEU A 39 10.35 0.98 18.13
C LEU A 39 9.58 0.54 16.88
N PRO A 40 8.29 0.20 16.99
CA PRO A 40 7.47 -0.03 15.80
C PRO A 40 7.51 1.25 14.96
N TYR A 41 7.75 1.08 13.67
CA TYR A 41 7.61 2.14 12.68
C TYR A 41 6.29 2.87 12.95
N GLN A 42 6.37 4.13 13.38
CA GLN A 42 5.18 4.94 13.62
C GLN A 42 4.72 5.48 12.26
N PRO A 43 3.58 5.01 11.72
CA PRO A 43 3.03 5.64 10.53
C PRO A 43 2.66 7.10 10.88
N PRO A 44 2.75 8.01 9.91
CA PRO A 44 2.42 9.41 10.13
C PRO A 44 1.02 9.57 10.72
N LYS A 45 0.93 10.38 11.79
CA LYS A 45 -0.30 10.66 12.53
C LYS A 45 -1.11 11.68 11.73
N ASN A 46 -2.33 11.27 11.33
CA ASN A 46 -3.31 12.05 10.59
C ASN A 46 -3.09 12.13 9.07
N ASN A 47 -3.19 10.98 8.41
CA ASN A 47 -3.28 10.93 6.96
C ASN A 47 -4.74 11.16 6.55
N GLU A 48 -5.02 12.31 5.94
CA GLU A 48 -6.22 12.48 5.12
C GLU A 48 -6.28 11.35 4.08
N LEU A 49 -7.46 10.82 3.83
CA LEU A 49 -7.65 9.74 2.86
C LEU A 49 -7.36 10.27 1.46
N LYS A 50 -6.12 10.09 1.00
CA LYS A 50 -5.69 10.45 -0.35
C LYS A 50 -5.77 9.22 -1.23
N ALA A 51 -6.46 9.37 -2.35
CA ALA A 51 -6.59 8.36 -3.39
C ALA A 51 -6.05 8.92 -4.71
N PHE A 52 -5.25 8.14 -5.40
CA PHE A 52 -4.70 8.46 -6.71
C PHE A 52 -5.18 7.42 -7.71
N ILE A 53 -5.97 7.85 -8.69
CA ILE A 53 -6.44 6.98 -9.77
C ILE A 53 -5.23 6.63 -10.64
N THR A 54 -4.91 5.34 -10.73
CA THR A 54 -3.81 4.84 -11.56
C THR A 54 -4.30 4.51 -12.97
N SER A 55 -5.45 3.83 -13.05
CA SER A 55 -6.09 3.53 -14.33
C SER A 55 -7.58 3.32 -14.15
N SER A 56 -8.36 3.72 -15.15
CA SER A 56 -9.80 3.53 -15.23
C SER A 56 -10.16 2.91 -16.58
N TYR A 57 -11.07 1.92 -16.56
CA TYR A 57 -11.53 1.23 -17.76
C TYR A 57 -13.04 1.11 -17.74
N PHE A 58 -13.67 1.45 -18.86
CA PHE A 58 -15.09 1.25 -19.07
C PHE A 58 -15.30 0.20 -20.17
N TYR A 59 -16.05 -0.83 -19.84
CA TYR A 59 -16.38 -1.95 -20.70
C TYR A 59 -17.87 -1.93 -21.01
N PRO A 60 -18.30 -1.51 -22.21
CA PRO A 60 -19.71 -1.57 -22.60
C PRO A 60 -20.26 -3.00 -22.53
N LYS A 61 -19.43 -3.99 -22.87
CA LYS A 61 -19.73 -5.43 -22.80
C LYS A 61 -18.49 -6.18 -22.32
N SER A 62 -18.61 -7.00 -21.28
CA SER A 62 -17.54 -7.86 -20.76
C SER A 62 -18.09 -9.23 -20.41
N GLU A 63 -17.42 -10.30 -20.86
CA GLU A 63 -17.81 -11.67 -20.52
C GLU A 63 -17.65 -11.96 -19.02
N SER A 64 -16.63 -11.40 -18.39
CA SER A 64 -16.31 -11.67 -16.98
C SER A 64 -16.96 -10.67 -16.02
N LEU A 65 -17.12 -9.41 -16.42
CA LEU A 65 -17.63 -8.34 -15.55
C LEU A 65 -19.11 -8.00 -15.81
N GLY A 66 -19.70 -8.47 -16.90
CA GLY A 66 -21.05 -8.11 -17.34
C GLY A 66 -21.09 -6.86 -18.23
N ASP A 67 -22.30 -6.37 -18.48
CA ASP A 67 -22.55 -5.22 -19.34
C ASP A 67 -22.39 -3.88 -18.57
N ASN A 68 -21.86 -2.87 -19.25
CA ASN A 68 -21.61 -1.53 -18.73
C ASN A 68 -20.74 -1.51 -17.46
N SER A 69 -19.72 -2.35 -17.44
CA SER A 69 -18.85 -2.53 -16.30
C SER A 69 -17.72 -1.50 -16.28
N PHE A 70 -17.45 -0.97 -15.11
CA PHE A 70 -16.40 -0.01 -14.85
C PHE A 70 -15.40 -0.62 -13.88
N ALA A 71 -14.14 -0.63 -14.27
CA ALA A 71 -13.03 -1.15 -13.49
C ALA A 71 -12.05 -0.02 -13.17
N LEU A 72 -11.59 0.01 -11.94
CA LEU A 72 -10.81 1.11 -11.42
C LEU A 72 -9.65 0.59 -10.58
N VAL A 73 -8.44 1.01 -10.91
CA VAL A 73 -7.23 0.75 -10.14
C VAL A 73 -6.77 2.07 -9.55
N MET A 74 -6.58 2.08 -8.24
CA MET A 74 -6.13 3.28 -7.52
C MET A 74 -5.17 2.95 -6.41
N SER A 75 -4.36 3.93 -6.04
CA SER A 75 -3.51 3.86 -4.87
C SER A 75 -4.13 4.70 -3.76
N ILE A 76 -4.46 4.09 -2.63
CA ILE A 76 -5.07 4.76 -1.48
C ILE A 76 -4.14 4.72 -0.29
N ASN A 77 -4.20 5.74 0.57
CA ASN A 77 -3.46 5.73 1.82
C ASN A 77 -4.05 4.68 2.79
N VAL A 78 -3.18 3.84 3.37
CA VAL A 78 -3.58 2.78 4.29
C VAL A 78 -3.93 3.42 5.64
N ALA A 79 -5.23 3.44 5.94
CA ALA A 79 -5.79 3.72 7.26
C ALA A 79 -5.65 5.17 7.78
N LYS A 80 -6.72 5.65 8.44
CA LYS A 80 -6.76 6.92 9.17
C LYS A 80 -5.94 6.88 10.47
N SER A 81 -5.64 5.69 11.00
CA SER A 81 -4.96 5.51 12.28
C SER A 81 -3.95 4.35 12.30
N GLN A 82 -2.94 4.45 13.17
CA GLN A 82 -1.94 3.40 13.41
C GLN A 82 -2.58 2.07 13.84
N LYS A 83 -3.72 2.11 14.54
CA LYS A 83 -4.45 0.90 14.96
C LYS A 83 -5.07 0.17 13.77
N ASP A 84 -5.63 0.92 12.83
CA ASP A 84 -6.19 0.34 11.62
C ASP A 84 -5.07 -0.24 10.75
N TYR A 85 -3.95 0.47 10.62
CA TYR A 85 -2.74 -0.03 9.95
C TYR A 85 -2.28 -1.39 10.52
N MET A 86 -2.13 -1.49 11.84
CA MET A 86 -1.71 -2.72 12.50
C MET A 86 -2.78 -3.83 12.40
N ALA A 87 -4.06 -3.48 12.38
CA ALA A 87 -5.13 -4.46 12.18
C ALA A 87 -5.09 -5.05 10.76
N ILE A 88 -4.84 -4.22 9.74
CA ILE A 88 -4.71 -4.67 8.34
C ILE A 88 -3.47 -5.56 8.18
N GLN A 89 -2.34 -5.17 8.77
CA GLN A 89 -1.14 -6.03 8.80
C GLN A 89 -1.39 -7.35 9.55
N GLY A 90 -2.23 -7.32 10.57
CA GLY A 90 -2.67 -8.51 11.32
C GLY A 90 -3.70 -9.39 10.58
N GLY A 91 -3.98 -9.13 9.30
CA GLY A 91 -4.90 -9.91 8.48
C GLY A 91 -6.36 -9.47 8.57
N LYS A 92 -6.66 -8.30 9.16
CA LYS A 92 -8.02 -7.74 9.09
C LYS A 92 -8.36 -7.42 7.64
N ILE A 93 -9.41 -8.03 7.14
CA ILE A 93 -9.90 -7.79 5.79
C ILE A 93 -10.46 -6.35 5.73
N MET A 94 -10.07 -5.63 4.69
CA MET A 94 -10.44 -4.25 4.38
C MET A 94 -11.89 -4.13 3.88
N ASP A 95 -12.78 -5.00 4.34
CA ASP A 95 -14.10 -5.25 3.73
C ASP A 95 -15.08 -4.07 3.82
N ASP A 96 -14.83 -3.09 4.69
CA ASP A 96 -15.78 -2.00 4.97
C ASP A 96 -15.53 -0.71 4.18
N ALA A 97 -14.54 -0.70 3.28
CA ALA A 97 -14.20 0.53 2.59
C ALA A 97 -14.92 0.62 1.22
N GLU A 98 -15.97 1.44 1.20
CA GLU A 98 -16.82 1.67 0.03
C GLU A 98 -16.35 2.89 -0.79
N LEU A 99 -16.41 2.78 -2.11
CA LEU A 99 -16.33 3.91 -3.03
C LEU A 99 -17.72 4.30 -3.51
N THR A 100 -17.99 5.60 -3.51
CA THR A 100 -19.19 6.17 -4.13
C THR A 100 -18.84 6.72 -5.51
N ILE A 101 -19.47 6.15 -6.53
CA ILE A 101 -19.28 6.50 -7.94
C ILE A 101 -20.56 7.11 -8.46
N TYR A 102 -20.45 8.29 -9.07
CA TYR A 102 -21.53 8.97 -9.75
C TYR A 102 -21.36 8.83 -11.26
N ALA A 103 -22.41 8.37 -11.93
CA ALA A 103 -22.45 8.21 -13.37
C ALA A 103 -23.62 8.99 -13.96
N ASN A 104 -23.37 9.67 -15.08
CA ASN A 104 -24.35 10.48 -15.81
C ASN A 104 -24.27 10.21 -17.32
N ASN A 105 -25.43 10.09 -17.97
CA ASN A 105 -25.60 9.92 -19.42
C ASN A 105 -26.53 11.02 -19.98
N GLY A 106 -26.30 12.28 -19.56
CA GLY A 106 -27.12 13.44 -19.93
C GLY A 106 -28.55 13.49 -19.36
N THR A 107 -29.25 12.36 -19.33
CA THR A 107 -30.68 12.22 -19.00
C THR A 107 -30.87 11.52 -17.65
N PHE A 108 -30.10 10.47 -17.39
CA PHE A 108 -30.18 9.67 -16.17
C PHE A 108 -28.91 9.77 -15.36
N ARG A 109 -29.08 9.79 -14.04
CA ARG A 109 -28.01 9.87 -13.04
C ARG A 109 -28.13 8.68 -12.11
N LYS A 110 -27.01 8.03 -11.82
CA LYS A 110 -26.96 6.89 -10.89
C LYS A 110 -25.76 7.03 -9.98
N ILE A 111 -26.02 6.90 -8.68
CA ILE A 111 -24.98 6.77 -7.66
C ILE A 111 -24.85 5.28 -7.36
N VAL A 112 -23.63 4.77 -7.42
CA VAL A 112 -23.31 3.37 -7.17
C VAL A 112 -22.24 3.30 -6.10
N ARG A 113 -22.47 2.47 -5.08
CA ARG A 113 -21.49 2.16 -4.05
C ARG A 113 -20.85 0.81 -4.37
N THR A 114 -19.54 0.72 -4.27
CA THR A 114 -18.80 -0.52 -4.53
C THR A 114 -17.64 -0.70 -3.57
N ASN A 115 -17.35 -1.94 -3.23
CA ASN A 115 -16.20 -2.29 -2.40
C ASN A 115 -14.96 -2.42 -3.27
N TYR A 116 -13.79 -2.15 -2.69
CA TYR A 116 -12.51 -2.40 -3.35
C TYR A 116 -11.76 -3.56 -2.72
N ILE A 117 -10.96 -4.24 -3.53
CA ILE A 117 -10.06 -5.30 -3.10
C ILE A 117 -8.61 -4.81 -3.13
N ARG A 118 -7.82 -5.21 -2.14
CA ARG A 118 -6.38 -4.92 -2.10
C ARG A 118 -5.65 -5.82 -3.09
N ILE A 119 -4.78 -5.23 -3.92
CA ILE A 119 -3.96 -5.96 -4.90
C ILE A 119 -2.54 -6.19 -4.36
N THR A 120 -1.97 -5.18 -3.69
CA THR A 120 -0.56 -5.23 -3.27
C THR A 120 -0.39 -6.05 -1.99
N PRO A 121 0.47 -7.08 -1.97
CA PRO A 121 0.69 -7.93 -0.80
C PRO A 121 1.63 -7.30 0.24
N HIS A 122 2.35 -6.22 -0.10
CA HIS A 122 3.35 -5.64 0.79
C HIS A 122 2.72 -4.75 1.86
N ASP A 123 3.04 -5.02 3.12
CA ASP A 123 2.42 -4.39 4.29
C ASP A 123 3.10 -3.12 4.78
N TYR A 124 4.24 -2.72 4.19
CA TYR A 124 5.04 -1.58 4.67
C TYR A 124 4.80 -0.26 3.91
N CYS A 125 3.87 -0.25 2.97
CA CYS A 125 3.61 0.92 2.14
C CYS A 125 2.55 1.83 2.79
N GLN A 126 2.84 3.13 2.83
CA GLN A 126 1.86 4.14 3.24
C GLN A 126 0.69 4.23 2.26
N MET A 127 0.90 3.86 0.98
CA MET A 127 -0.16 3.71 -0.01
C MET A 127 -0.24 2.27 -0.52
N ILE A 128 -1.44 1.74 -0.61
CA ILE A 128 -1.73 0.42 -1.19
C ILE A 128 -2.47 0.58 -2.51
N THR A 129 -2.21 -0.32 -3.44
CA THR A 129 -3.00 -0.40 -4.68
C THR A 129 -4.23 -1.25 -4.43
N VAL A 130 -5.37 -0.71 -4.80
CA VAL A 130 -6.69 -1.35 -4.70
C VAL A 130 -7.38 -1.35 -6.06
N PHE A 131 -8.23 -2.34 -6.23
CA PHE A 131 -9.05 -2.57 -7.42
C PHE A 131 -10.52 -2.53 -7.04
N ALA A 132 -11.32 -1.77 -7.79
CA ALA A 132 -12.76 -1.72 -7.61
C ALA A 132 -13.45 -1.97 -8.95
N THR A 133 -14.59 -2.66 -8.91
CA THR A 133 -15.42 -2.90 -10.10
C THR A 133 -16.87 -2.57 -9.79
N THR A 134 -17.60 -2.05 -10.77
CA THR A 134 -19.03 -1.82 -10.61
C THR A 134 -19.75 -1.78 -11.95
N GLN A 135 -21.08 -1.95 -11.94
CA GLN A 135 -21.92 -1.81 -13.13
C GLN A 135 -22.57 -0.43 -13.15
N LEU A 136 -22.29 0.31 -14.21
CA LEU A 136 -22.80 1.66 -14.43
C LEU A 136 -24.00 1.67 -15.38
N LEU A 137 -24.48 2.88 -15.69
CA LEU A 137 -25.51 3.10 -16.70
C LEU A 137 -24.97 2.80 -18.11
N PRO A 138 -25.82 2.45 -19.08
CA PRO A 138 -25.38 2.43 -20.49
C PRO A 138 -25.04 3.84 -20.97
N ASN A 139 -24.12 3.94 -21.94
CA ASN A 139 -23.67 5.18 -22.60
C ASN A 139 -23.26 6.30 -21.61
N VAL A 140 -22.45 5.98 -20.60
CA VAL A 140 -22.01 7.01 -19.64
C VAL A 140 -21.19 8.10 -20.33
N GLU A 141 -21.60 9.34 -20.16
CA GLU A 141 -20.87 10.52 -20.63
C GLU A 141 -19.90 11.04 -19.56
N LYS A 142 -20.30 10.96 -18.28
CA LYS A 142 -19.50 11.47 -17.16
C LYS A 142 -19.48 10.49 -16.00
N ILE A 143 -18.28 10.24 -15.46
CA ILE A 143 -18.04 9.44 -14.26
C ILE A 143 -17.28 10.31 -13.25
N GLU A 144 -17.76 10.35 -12.01
CA GLU A 144 -17.13 11.09 -10.91
C GLU A 144 -17.02 10.20 -9.69
N LEU A 145 -15.89 10.28 -8.99
CA LEU A 145 -15.76 9.74 -7.65
C LEU A 145 -16.21 10.79 -6.65
N ILE A 146 -17.07 10.40 -5.72
CA ILE A 146 -17.58 11.27 -4.66
C ILE A 146 -16.88 10.91 -3.34
N SER A 147 -16.38 11.94 -2.68
CA SER A 147 -15.86 11.91 -1.31
C SER A 147 -16.57 12.98 -0.48
N ASP A 148 -16.38 12.94 0.84
CA ASP A 148 -16.92 13.95 1.77
C ASP A 148 -16.38 15.36 1.46
N ASP A 149 -15.17 15.42 0.91
CA ASP A 149 -14.43 16.67 0.67
C ASP A 149 -14.62 17.24 -0.76
N GLY A 150 -15.35 16.53 -1.62
CA GLY A 150 -15.59 16.94 -3.00
C GLY A 150 -15.78 15.78 -3.98
N SER A 151 -15.84 16.12 -5.26
CA SER A 151 -15.90 15.14 -6.35
C SER A 151 -14.71 15.29 -7.29
N THR A 152 -14.26 14.17 -7.85
CA THR A 152 -13.19 14.14 -8.85
C THR A 152 -13.69 13.40 -10.08
N GLU A 153 -13.63 14.06 -11.24
CA GLU A 153 -13.98 13.44 -12.51
C GLU A 153 -12.94 12.37 -12.88
N VAL A 154 -13.44 11.18 -13.23
CA VAL A 154 -12.59 10.11 -13.73
C VAL A 154 -12.50 10.26 -15.23
N SER A 155 -11.34 10.71 -15.71
CA SER A 155 -11.05 10.69 -17.14
C SER A 155 -11.03 9.25 -17.64
N THR A 156 -11.99 8.86 -18.47
CA THR A 156 -12.05 7.57 -19.17
C THR A 156 -11.28 7.59 -20.51
N TRP A 157 -10.41 8.58 -20.73
CA TRP A 157 -9.73 8.82 -22.01
C TRP A 157 -8.62 7.82 -22.38
N LEU A 158 -8.33 6.82 -21.55
CA LEU A 158 -7.59 5.63 -22.01
C LEU A 158 -8.57 4.68 -22.74
N LYS A 159 -8.98 5.11 -23.94
CA LYS A 159 -9.37 4.19 -25.01
C LYS A 159 -8.17 3.28 -25.32
N LEU A 160 -7.95 2.23 -24.54
CA LEU A 160 -7.26 1.07 -25.08
C LEU A 160 -8.26 0.46 -26.05
N GLN A 161 -7.91 0.54 -27.34
CA GLN A 161 -8.49 -0.30 -28.37
C GLN A 161 -8.63 -1.70 -27.78
N ALA A 162 -9.88 -2.16 -27.65
CA ALA A 162 -10.15 -3.57 -27.52
C ALA A 162 -9.54 -4.23 -28.76
N GLY A 163 -8.32 -4.75 -28.62
CA GLY A 163 -7.82 -5.77 -29.54
C GLY A 163 -8.80 -6.91 -29.42
N SER A 164 -9.55 -7.18 -30.48
CA SER A 164 -10.30 -8.42 -30.57
C SER A 164 -9.26 -9.53 -30.51
N LEU A 165 -9.40 -10.39 -29.49
CA LEU A 165 -8.78 -11.70 -29.52
C LEU A 165 -9.77 -12.56 -30.31
N ASP A 166 -9.64 -12.47 -31.64
CA ASP A 166 -10.04 -13.53 -32.56
C ASP A 166 -8.96 -14.64 -32.53
#